data_AF-A0A4Q5J714-F1
#
_entry.id   AF-A0A4Q5J714-F1
#
_cell.length_a   1.000
_cell.length_b   1.000
_cell.length_c   1.000
_cell.angle_alpha   90.00
_cell.angle_beta   90.00
_cell.angle_gamma   90.00
#
_symmetry.space_group_name_H-M   'P 1'
#
loop_
_entity.id
_entity.type
_entity.pdbx_description
1 polymer ?
#
loop_
_entity_poly.entity_id
_entity_poly.type
_entity_poly.pdbx_seq_one_letter_code
_entity_poly.pdbx_strand_id
1 'polypeptide(L)'
;MRALTLVLLMVLVVVSTGSTTRTVSTGSTTRTVSTGSTTRAAEPQRFWVQDTHRYTSPWYAGAHRKMINFGCTRAPYYDPSPRCPGDRGFHHGLDVAMRCGTPLYAGFSGWVVAPASAGSLGSAYGAKAFRIRNHDRGVDVVLGHVSRVYVAPGDRVRAGQLVARAGRLGAPDGCHLHFEVRPIGGGYLSAVRPHPSLMLAR
;
A
#
# COMPACT_ATOMS: atom_id res chain seq x y z
N MET A 1 28.64 57.26 36.87
CA MET A 1 28.00 55.95 36.67
C MET A 1 28.29 55.54 35.23
N ARG A 2 29.19 54.57 35.03
CA ARG A 2 29.77 54.25 33.71
C ARG A 2 28.94 53.17 33.01
N ALA A 3 28.49 53.46 31.80
CA ALA A 3 27.82 52.51 30.91
C ALA A 3 28.88 51.62 30.23
N LEU A 4 28.71 50.30 30.34
CA LEU A 4 29.60 49.30 29.75
C LEU A 4 28.95 48.78 28.46
N THR A 5 29.59 49.04 27.32
CA THR A 5 29.17 48.58 25.99
C THR A 5 29.56 47.10 25.82
N LEU A 6 28.57 46.24 25.59
CA LEU A 6 28.76 44.80 25.38
C LEU A 6 29.01 44.54 23.88
N VAL A 7 30.23 44.12 23.52
CA VAL A 7 30.58 43.65 22.17
C VAL A 7 30.32 42.15 22.09
N LEU A 8 29.34 41.74 21.28
CA LEU A 8 29.02 40.33 21.03
C LEU A 8 29.88 39.80 19.87
N LEU A 9 30.94 39.06 20.18
CA LEU A 9 31.74 38.34 19.19
C LEU A 9 31.04 37.01 18.85
N MET A 10 30.59 36.85 17.60
CA MET A 10 30.15 35.55 17.06
C MET A 10 31.37 34.65 16.83
N VAL A 11 31.44 33.54 17.56
CA VAL A 11 32.39 32.44 17.27
C VAL A 11 31.73 31.48 16.30
N LEU A 12 32.24 31.45 15.07
CA LEU A 12 31.90 30.48 14.04
C LEU A 12 32.50 29.12 14.43
N VAL A 13 31.69 28.15 14.85
CA VAL A 13 32.15 26.78 15.10
C VAL A 13 32.09 26.00 13.78
N VAL A 14 33.24 25.86 13.12
CA VAL A 14 33.41 24.89 12.02
C VAL A 14 33.72 23.54 12.65
N VAL A 15 32.72 22.66 12.73
CA VAL A 15 32.93 21.26 13.15
C VAL A 15 33.46 20.48 11.95
N SER A 16 34.78 20.29 11.90
CA SER A 16 35.43 19.28 11.07
C SER A 16 35.57 18.01 11.90
N THR A 17 34.78 16.98 11.60
CA THR A 17 34.99 15.63 12.15
C THR A 17 35.43 14.71 11.02
N GLY A 18 36.76 14.60 10.89
CA GLY A 18 37.41 13.67 9.98
C GLY A 18 37.10 12.21 10.32
N SER A 19 36.81 11.41 9.29
CA SER A 19 36.68 9.96 9.41
C SER A 19 38.04 9.34 9.69
N THR A 20 38.24 8.78 10.88
CA THR A 20 39.44 7.99 11.18
C THR A 20 39.22 6.57 10.65
N THR A 21 39.81 6.24 9.51
CA THR A 21 39.86 4.86 9.00
C THR A 21 41.15 4.19 9.49
N ARG A 22 41.03 3.18 10.36
CA ARG A 22 42.14 2.28 10.69
C ARG A 22 42.19 1.18 9.62
N THR A 23 43.29 1.15 8.86
CA THR A 23 43.59 0.08 7.91
C THR A 23 44.34 -1.03 8.65
N VAL A 24 43.73 -2.21 8.76
CA VAL A 24 44.45 -3.46 9.09
C VAL A 24 44.51 -4.27 7.82
N SER A 25 45.72 -4.41 7.27
CA SER A 25 46.00 -5.22 6.09
C SER A 25 46.54 -6.57 6.55
N THR A 26 45.79 -7.64 6.28
CA THR A 26 46.33 -8.99 6.19
C THR A 26 45.71 -9.69 4.97
N GLY A 27 46.57 -10.03 4.00
CA GLY A 27 46.42 -11.18 3.10
C GLY A 27 45.20 -11.25 2.18
N SER A 28 45.43 -10.96 0.89
CA SER A 28 44.93 -11.73 -0.26
C SER A 28 43.44 -12.14 -0.27
N THR A 29 42.59 -11.28 -0.82
CA THR A 29 41.70 -11.54 -1.98
C THR A 29 40.80 -10.31 -2.12
N THR A 30 41.14 -9.39 -3.03
CA THR A 30 40.30 -8.22 -3.33
C THR A 30 39.06 -8.69 -4.09
N ARG A 31 38.02 -9.12 -3.38
CA ARG A 31 36.66 -9.16 -3.93
C ARG A 31 36.13 -7.74 -3.88
N THR A 32 36.05 -7.10 -5.04
CA THR A 32 35.20 -5.93 -5.25
C THR A 32 33.77 -6.34 -4.89
N VAL A 33 33.38 -6.10 -3.64
CA VAL A 33 31.97 -6.12 -3.26
C VAL A 33 31.40 -4.86 -3.90
N SER A 34 30.95 -5.03 -5.15
CA SER A 34 29.88 -4.20 -5.70
C SER A 34 28.86 -4.02 -4.58
N THR A 35 28.68 -2.79 -4.11
CA THR A 35 27.47 -2.38 -3.41
C THR A 35 26.34 -2.49 -4.43
N GLY A 36 25.97 -3.74 -4.72
CA GLY A 36 24.85 -4.09 -5.56
C GLY A 36 23.64 -3.52 -4.86
N SER A 37 23.08 -2.49 -5.48
CA SER A 37 21.69 -2.07 -5.42
C SER A 37 20.90 -2.93 -4.44
N THR A 38 20.62 -2.40 -3.25
CA THR A 38 19.55 -2.95 -2.39
C THR A 38 18.37 -3.23 -3.30
N THR A 39 18.03 -4.51 -3.48
CA THR A 39 16.97 -4.95 -4.38
C THR A 39 15.71 -4.23 -3.97
N ARG A 40 15.42 -3.13 -4.68
CA ARG A 40 14.29 -2.25 -4.47
C ARG A 40 13.07 -3.13 -4.70
N ALA A 41 12.44 -3.58 -3.61
CA ALA A 41 11.28 -4.48 -3.69
C ALA A 41 10.35 -3.98 -4.81
N ALA A 42 10.28 -4.79 -5.87
CA ALA A 42 9.95 -4.31 -7.21
C ALA A 42 8.58 -3.64 -7.21
N GLU A 43 8.50 -2.44 -7.80
CA GLU A 43 7.23 -1.86 -8.18
C GLU A 43 6.52 -2.82 -9.15
N PRO A 44 5.18 -2.86 -9.14
CA PRO A 44 4.43 -3.75 -10.02
C PRO A 44 4.75 -3.45 -11.48
N GLN A 45 4.92 -4.52 -12.24
CA GLN A 45 5.59 -4.48 -13.54
C GLN A 45 4.62 -4.22 -14.70
N ARG A 46 3.30 -4.39 -14.48
CA ARG A 46 2.30 -4.34 -15.55
C ARG A 46 1.09 -3.52 -15.17
N PHE A 47 0.69 -2.62 -16.06
CA PHE A 47 -0.49 -1.78 -15.90
C PHE A 47 -1.52 -2.17 -16.97
N TRP A 48 -2.76 -2.40 -16.54
CA TRP A 48 -3.89 -2.76 -17.41
C TRP A 48 -4.82 -1.58 -17.66
N VAL A 49 -4.36 -0.39 -17.30
CA VAL A 49 -5.03 0.90 -17.53
C VAL A 49 -4.07 1.82 -18.29
N GLN A 50 -4.64 2.66 -19.17
CA GLN A 50 -3.87 3.67 -19.89
C GLN A 50 -3.53 4.88 -19.02
N ASP A 51 -4.25 5.06 -17.92
CA ASP A 51 -4.06 6.16 -16.99
C ASP A 51 -2.68 6.09 -16.32
N THR A 52 -1.89 7.14 -16.51
CA THR A 52 -0.54 7.28 -15.96
C THR A 52 -0.48 8.19 -14.73
N HIS A 53 -1.60 8.82 -14.34
CA HIS A 53 -1.65 9.70 -13.18
C HIS A 53 -1.32 8.93 -11.90
N ARG A 54 -0.68 9.64 -10.97
CA ARG A 54 -0.48 9.18 -9.59
C ARG A 54 -1.56 9.80 -8.73
N TYR A 55 -2.12 9.01 -7.83
CA TYR A 55 -3.20 9.39 -6.94
C TYR A 55 -2.76 9.24 -5.50
N THR A 56 -3.09 10.22 -4.68
CA THR A 56 -3.02 10.12 -3.22
C THR A 56 -4.35 9.59 -2.68
N SER A 57 -4.31 9.04 -1.46
CA SER A 57 -5.48 8.55 -0.74
C SER A 57 -5.18 8.56 0.75
N PRO A 58 -6.18 8.77 1.63
CA PRO A 58 -6.00 8.55 3.05
C PRO A 58 -5.77 7.06 3.41
N TRP A 59 -5.91 6.13 2.47
CA TRP A 59 -5.72 4.70 2.69
C TRP A 59 -4.28 4.22 2.54
N TYR A 60 -3.37 5.02 2.00
CA TYR A 60 -1.98 4.61 1.78
C TYR A 60 -1.02 5.81 1.79
N ALA A 61 0.25 5.56 2.12
CA ALA A 61 1.28 6.60 2.05
C ALA A 61 1.72 6.88 0.62
N GLY A 62 1.82 8.15 0.25
CA GLY A 62 2.36 8.61 -1.04
C GLY A 62 1.34 8.62 -2.18
N ALA A 63 1.81 8.98 -3.38
CA ALA A 63 1.01 9.00 -4.60
C ALA A 63 1.35 7.78 -5.48
N HIS A 64 0.35 7.05 -5.98
CA HIS A 64 0.52 5.78 -6.69
C HIS A 64 -0.36 5.69 -7.93
N ARG A 65 0.05 4.89 -8.91
CA ARG A 65 -0.73 4.68 -10.14
C ARG A 65 -1.79 3.61 -9.93
N LYS A 66 -2.93 3.72 -10.61
CA LYS A 66 -3.88 2.60 -10.72
C LYS A 66 -3.30 1.54 -11.63
N MET A 67 -3.43 0.28 -11.27
CA MET A 67 -2.94 -0.89 -12.00
C MET A 67 -4.05 -1.56 -12.79
N ILE A 68 -5.19 -1.83 -12.14
CA ILE A 68 -6.40 -2.42 -12.73
C ILE A 68 -7.59 -1.63 -12.18
N ASN A 69 -8.45 -1.14 -13.07
CA ASN A 69 -9.68 -0.46 -12.67
C ASN A 69 -10.75 -1.47 -12.21
N PHE A 70 -11.73 -0.99 -11.46
CA PHE A 70 -12.97 -1.73 -11.22
C PHE A 70 -13.73 -1.93 -12.54
N GLY A 71 -14.28 -3.13 -12.72
CA GLY A 71 -15.06 -3.51 -13.88
C GLY A 71 -14.27 -4.31 -14.91
N CYS A 72 -14.65 -4.18 -16.18
CA CYS A 72 -14.10 -5.00 -17.24
C CYS A 72 -12.63 -4.74 -17.50
N THR A 73 -11.84 -5.81 -17.53
CA THR A 73 -10.40 -5.76 -17.68
C THR A 73 -9.90 -6.81 -18.68
N ARG A 74 -8.73 -6.56 -19.27
CA ARG A 74 -8.00 -7.53 -20.10
C ARG A 74 -6.90 -8.25 -19.32
N ALA A 75 -6.79 -8.00 -18.01
CA ALA A 75 -5.87 -8.73 -17.17
C ALA A 75 -6.23 -10.23 -17.18
N PRO A 76 -5.26 -11.14 -17.36
CA PRO A 76 -5.51 -12.56 -17.61
C PRO A 76 -5.82 -13.34 -16.32
N TYR A 77 -6.10 -12.65 -15.22
CA TYR A 77 -6.33 -13.24 -13.89
C TYR A 77 -7.80 -13.49 -13.60
N TYR A 78 -8.69 -13.03 -14.48
CA TYR A 78 -10.13 -13.09 -14.30
C TYR A 78 -10.74 -13.85 -15.46
N ASP A 79 -11.55 -14.86 -15.14
CA ASP A 79 -12.32 -15.59 -16.13
C ASP A 79 -13.27 -14.66 -16.90
N PRO A 80 -13.56 -14.96 -18.17
CA PRO A 80 -14.53 -14.20 -18.96
C PRO A 80 -15.85 -14.02 -18.20
N SER A 81 -16.33 -12.78 -18.16
CA SER A 81 -17.53 -12.43 -17.42
C SER A 81 -18.64 -11.99 -18.37
N PRO A 82 -19.88 -12.47 -18.20
CA PRO A 82 -21.01 -11.98 -18.99
C PRO A 82 -21.32 -10.51 -18.75
N ARG A 83 -20.74 -9.89 -17.71
CA ARG A 83 -20.82 -8.44 -17.43
C ARG A 83 -19.93 -7.62 -18.37
N CYS A 84 -19.10 -8.27 -19.18
CA CYS A 84 -18.05 -7.64 -19.96
C CYS A 84 -18.11 -8.00 -21.44
N PRO A 85 -17.76 -7.06 -22.34
CA PRO A 85 -17.73 -7.33 -23.76
C PRO A 85 -16.52 -8.21 -24.13
N GLY A 86 -16.75 -9.17 -25.03
CA GLY A 86 -15.75 -10.15 -25.47
C GLY A 86 -15.29 -11.08 -24.34
N ASP A 87 -14.10 -11.68 -24.49
CA ASP A 87 -13.54 -12.62 -23.51
C ASP A 87 -12.87 -11.93 -22.30
N ARG A 88 -13.39 -10.77 -21.89
CA ARG A 88 -12.84 -9.99 -20.77
C ARG A 88 -13.40 -10.47 -19.44
N GLY A 89 -12.55 -10.53 -18.43
CA GLY A 89 -12.98 -10.74 -17.06
C GLY A 89 -13.43 -9.46 -16.35
N PHE A 90 -14.03 -9.64 -15.19
CA PHE A 90 -14.53 -8.55 -14.34
C PHE A 90 -13.71 -8.44 -13.05
N HIS A 91 -13.09 -7.30 -12.85
CA HIS A 91 -12.34 -6.98 -11.63
C HIS A 91 -13.25 -6.30 -10.60
N HIS A 92 -13.36 -6.92 -9.41
CA HIS A 92 -14.31 -6.52 -8.36
C HIS A 92 -13.75 -5.44 -7.41
N GLY A 93 -12.49 -5.03 -7.60
CA GLY A 93 -11.83 -3.99 -6.82
C GLY A 93 -11.19 -2.91 -7.67
N LEU A 94 -10.30 -2.16 -7.04
CA LEU A 94 -9.35 -1.27 -7.70
C LEU A 94 -7.96 -1.64 -7.21
N ASP A 95 -7.05 -1.91 -8.15
CA ASP A 95 -5.67 -2.22 -7.81
C ASP A 95 -4.82 -0.96 -7.92
N VAL A 96 -4.09 -0.64 -6.86
CA VAL A 96 -3.20 0.52 -6.79
C VAL A 96 -1.77 0.02 -6.64
N ALA A 97 -0.98 0.31 -7.67
CA ALA A 97 0.40 -0.12 -7.79
C ALA A 97 1.31 0.58 -6.77
N MET A 98 1.96 -0.19 -5.89
CA MET A 98 2.82 0.38 -4.85
C MET A 98 3.94 -0.58 -4.44
N ARG A 99 4.98 -0.05 -3.80
CA ARG A 99 6.08 -0.90 -3.29
C ARG A 99 5.57 -1.83 -2.18
N CYS A 100 6.13 -3.04 -2.11
CA CYS A 100 5.91 -3.91 -0.96
C CYS A 100 6.32 -3.17 0.33
N GLY A 101 5.51 -3.29 1.39
CA GLY A 101 5.76 -2.59 2.65
C GLY A 101 5.21 -1.16 2.70
N THR A 102 4.59 -0.66 1.63
CA THR A 102 3.90 0.64 1.67
C THR A 102 2.87 0.62 2.81
N PRO A 103 2.92 1.60 3.75
CA PRO A 103 1.94 1.66 4.83
C PRO A 103 0.52 1.87 4.30
N LEU A 104 -0.41 1.10 4.85
CA LEU A 104 -1.84 1.18 4.56
C LEU A 104 -2.59 1.61 5.81
N TYR A 105 -3.45 2.62 5.68
CA TYR A 105 -4.19 3.25 6.76
C TYR A 105 -5.69 3.05 6.59
N ALA A 106 -6.46 3.16 7.65
CA ALA A 106 -7.91 3.25 7.56
C ALA A 106 -8.32 4.65 7.07
N GLY A 107 -8.93 4.77 5.90
CA GLY A 107 -9.39 6.06 5.39
C GLY A 107 -10.57 6.65 6.15
N PHE A 108 -11.30 5.81 6.90
CA PHE A 108 -12.33 6.22 7.84
C PHE A 108 -12.41 5.24 9.01
N SER A 109 -13.07 5.65 10.10
CA SER A 109 -13.30 4.79 11.25
C SER A 109 -14.21 3.61 10.91
N GLY A 110 -14.03 2.48 11.60
CA GLY A 110 -14.81 1.27 11.34
C GLY A 110 -14.43 0.13 12.26
N TRP A 111 -14.96 -1.06 11.99
CA TRP A 111 -14.70 -2.29 12.73
C TRP A 111 -14.03 -3.31 11.82
N VAL A 112 -12.95 -3.91 12.27
CA VAL A 112 -12.35 -5.04 11.56
C VAL A 112 -13.27 -6.24 11.74
N VAL A 113 -13.71 -6.82 10.63
CA VAL A 113 -14.64 -7.95 10.66
C VAL A 113 -13.91 -9.26 10.38
N ALA A 114 -14.29 -10.30 11.10
CA ALA A 114 -13.79 -11.64 10.84
C ALA A 114 -14.17 -12.07 9.41
N PRO A 115 -13.35 -12.89 8.74
CA PRO A 115 -13.85 -13.66 7.62
C PRO A 115 -15.03 -14.50 8.13
N ALA A 116 -16.27 -14.16 7.73
CA ALA A 116 -17.42 -14.99 8.03
C ALA A 116 -17.22 -16.42 7.47
N SER A 117 -17.97 -17.40 7.96
CA SER A 117 -17.92 -18.80 7.51
C SER A 117 -18.16 -19.00 6.00
N ALA A 118 -18.85 -18.06 5.34
CA ALA A 118 -19.00 -17.98 3.87
C ALA A 118 -18.02 -16.99 3.20
N GLY A 119 -17.02 -16.50 3.93
CA GLY A 119 -16.29 -15.26 3.63
C GLY A 119 -14.82 -15.28 4.06
N SER A 120 -14.16 -16.45 4.11
CA SER A 120 -12.72 -16.43 3.90
C SER A 120 -12.48 -15.74 2.55
N LEU A 121 -11.80 -14.60 2.56
CA LEU A 121 -11.40 -13.94 1.32
C LEU A 121 -10.51 -14.97 0.61
N GLY A 122 -10.99 -15.50 -0.52
CA GLY A 122 -10.37 -16.65 -1.20
C GLY A 122 -8.87 -16.44 -1.44
N SER A 123 -8.15 -17.51 -1.76
CA SER A 123 -6.68 -17.48 -1.91
C SER A 123 -6.17 -16.38 -2.85
N ALA A 124 -6.97 -16.00 -3.85
CA ALA A 124 -6.70 -14.89 -4.76
C ALA A 124 -6.45 -13.55 -4.04
N TYR A 125 -7.10 -13.27 -2.91
CA TYR A 125 -6.88 -12.02 -2.15
C TYR A 125 -5.59 -12.05 -1.32
N GLY A 126 -4.95 -13.21 -1.19
CA GLY A 126 -3.83 -13.46 -0.31
C GLY A 126 -4.26 -13.83 1.11
N ALA A 127 -3.45 -14.68 1.76
CA ALA A 127 -3.75 -15.28 3.07
C ALA A 127 -3.89 -14.30 4.26
N LYS A 128 -3.67 -13.00 4.03
CA LYS A 128 -3.75 -11.95 5.05
C LYS A 128 -4.77 -10.86 4.73
N ALA A 129 -5.59 -11.06 3.69
CA ALA A 129 -6.63 -10.11 3.35
C ALA A 129 -7.65 -9.98 4.49
N PHE A 130 -8.21 -8.79 4.66
CA PHE A 130 -9.17 -8.52 5.73
C PHE A 130 -10.16 -7.44 5.31
N ARG A 131 -11.15 -7.19 6.18
CA ARG A 131 -12.24 -6.25 5.93
C ARG A 131 -12.40 -5.24 7.05
N ILE A 132 -12.76 -4.01 6.69
CA ILE A 132 -13.17 -2.95 7.62
C ILE A 132 -14.61 -2.55 7.30
N ARG A 133 -15.50 -2.76 8.26
CA ARG A 133 -16.91 -2.38 8.20
C ARG A 133 -17.11 -0.96 8.70
N ASN A 134 -17.81 -0.16 7.92
CA ASN A 134 -18.33 1.12 8.36
C ASN A 134 -19.85 1.11 8.26
N HIS A 135 -20.52 1.19 9.41
CA HIS A 135 -21.98 1.16 9.51
C HIS A 135 -22.62 2.43 8.95
N ASP A 136 -22.05 3.60 9.25
CA ASP A 136 -22.57 4.91 8.78
C ASP A 136 -22.60 5.01 7.26
N ARG A 137 -21.65 4.34 6.59
CA ARG A 137 -21.53 4.27 5.13
C ARG A 137 -22.20 3.04 4.53
N GLY A 138 -22.65 2.08 5.34
CA GLY A 138 -23.26 0.84 4.88
C GLY A 138 -22.34 -0.09 4.08
N VAL A 139 -21.02 -0.05 4.31
CA VAL A 139 -20.04 -0.81 3.50
C VAL A 139 -19.06 -1.64 4.31
N ASP A 140 -18.61 -2.74 3.70
CA ASP A 140 -17.39 -3.46 4.01
C ASP A 140 -16.30 -3.09 2.97
N VAL A 141 -15.18 -2.56 3.43
CA VAL A 141 -13.98 -2.35 2.61
C VAL A 141 -13.07 -3.56 2.72
N VAL A 142 -12.66 -4.13 1.59
CA VAL A 142 -11.69 -5.24 1.54
C VAL A 142 -10.31 -4.68 1.24
N LEU A 143 -9.30 -5.10 2.00
CA LEU A 143 -7.89 -4.88 1.69
C LEU A 143 -7.23 -6.22 1.38
N GLY A 144 -6.83 -6.40 0.11
CA GLY A 144 -6.15 -7.59 -0.40
C GLY A 144 -4.64 -7.40 -0.57
N HIS A 145 -3.95 -8.51 -0.82
CA HIS A 145 -2.53 -8.66 -1.11
C HIS A 145 -1.56 -8.10 -0.06
N VAL A 146 -2.02 -7.87 1.17
CA VAL A 146 -1.19 -7.31 2.23
C VAL A 146 -0.12 -8.29 2.72
N SER A 147 1.07 -7.79 3.04
CA SER A 147 2.19 -8.57 3.57
C SER A 147 2.16 -8.70 5.09
N ARG A 148 1.59 -7.69 5.77
CA ARG A 148 1.44 -7.65 7.24
C ARG A 148 0.16 -6.91 7.60
N VAL A 149 -0.51 -7.37 8.66
CA VAL A 149 -1.71 -6.78 9.23
C VAL A 149 -1.40 -6.41 10.69
N TYR A 150 -1.89 -5.26 11.14
CA TYR A 150 -1.66 -4.71 12.49
C TYR A 150 -2.93 -4.65 13.34
N VAL A 151 -4.03 -5.15 12.82
CA VAL A 151 -5.35 -5.16 13.45
C VAL A 151 -5.96 -6.56 13.37
N ALA A 152 -6.88 -6.85 14.27
CA ALA A 152 -7.54 -8.14 14.39
C ALA A 152 -9.07 -7.98 14.29
N PRO A 153 -9.80 -9.03 13.88
CA PRO A 153 -11.25 -9.04 13.96
C PRO A 153 -11.77 -8.61 15.33
N GLY A 154 -12.74 -7.71 15.35
CA GLY A 154 -13.28 -7.09 16.57
C GLY A 154 -12.64 -5.75 16.91
N ASP A 155 -11.49 -5.39 16.33
CA ASP A 155 -10.87 -4.09 16.58
C ASP A 155 -11.71 -2.96 15.97
N ARG A 156 -11.88 -1.87 16.74
CA ARG A 156 -12.33 -0.59 16.20
C ARG A 156 -11.13 0.20 15.71
N VAL A 157 -11.12 0.56 14.43
CA VAL A 157 -10.10 1.43 13.84
C VAL A 157 -10.60 2.86 13.73
N ARG A 158 -9.69 3.83 13.85
CA ARG A 158 -9.94 5.24 13.59
C ARG A 158 -9.40 5.64 12.22
N ALA A 159 -9.97 6.68 11.61
CA ALA A 159 -9.40 7.30 10.41
C ALA A 159 -7.91 7.66 10.65
N GLY A 160 -7.05 7.35 9.69
CA GLY A 160 -5.60 7.55 9.77
C GLY A 160 -4.83 6.47 10.54
N GLN A 161 -5.50 5.49 11.15
CA GLN A 161 -4.81 4.40 11.85
C GLN A 161 -4.09 3.48 10.87
N LEU A 162 -2.82 3.15 11.15
CA LEU A 162 -2.09 2.14 10.38
C LEU A 162 -2.73 0.76 10.59
N VAL A 163 -3.16 0.12 9.52
CA VAL A 163 -3.86 -1.18 9.57
C VAL A 163 -3.07 -2.32 8.91
N ALA A 164 -2.24 -2.02 7.91
CA ALA A 164 -1.50 -3.04 7.18
C ALA A 164 -0.27 -2.50 6.43
N ARG A 165 0.46 -3.41 5.79
CA ARG A 165 1.51 -3.15 4.80
C ARG A 165 1.12 -3.80 3.48
N ALA A 166 1.26 -3.07 2.38
CA ALA A 166 1.07 -3.64 1.05
C ALA A 166 2.04 -4.80 0.78
N GLY A 167 1.63 -5.74 -0.06
CA GLY A 167 2.40 -6.94 -0.39
C GLY A 167 2.01 -7.51 -1.74
N ARG A 168 2.31 -8.79 -1.92
CA ARG A 168 2.06 -9.57 -3.15
C ARG A 168 1.42 -10.94 -2.89
N LEU A 169 0.86 -11.16 -1.70
CA LEU A 169 0.27 -12.46 -1.36
C LEU A 169 -0.98 -12.69 -2.23
N GLY A 170 -1.04 -13.80 -2.95
CA GLY A 170 -2.13 -14.07 -3.90
C GLY A 170 -2.08 -13.26 -5.20
N ALA A 171 -1.08 -12.39 -5.38
CA ALA A 171 -0.93 -11.52 -6.56
C ALA A 171 0.28 -11.94 -7.41
N PRO A 172 0.09 -12.47 -8.64
CA PRO A 172 1.19 -12.89 -9.50
C PRO A 172 1.94 -11.72 -10.16
N ASP A 173 1.42 -10.50 -10.09
CA ASP A 173 1.78 -9.36 -10.94
C ASP A 173 2.48 -8.21 -10.22
N GLY A 174 2.92 -8.47 -8.99
CA GLY A 174 3.74 -7.58 -8.19
C GLY A 174 2.98 -6.98 -7.01
N CYS A 175 3.68 -6.13 -6.25
CA CYS A 175 3.09 -5.54 -5.05
C CYS A 175 2.07 -4.46 -5.38
N HIS A 176 0.91 -4.55 -4.76
CA HIS A 176 -0.17 -3.58 -4.91
C HIS A 176 -1.14 -3.65 -3.73
N LEU A 177 -2.00 -2.64 -3.61
CA LEU A 177 -3.22 -2.72 -2.80
C LEU A 177 -4.36 -3.12 -3.72
N HIS A 178 -5.01 -4.24 -3.42
CA HIS A 178 -6.34 -4.53 -3.97
C HIS A 178 -7.40 -4.02 -3.00
N PHE A 179 -8.26 -3.12 -3.47
CA PHE A 179 -9.25 -2.44 -2.65
C PHE A 179 -10.66 -2.66 -3.21
N GLU A 180 -11.53 -3.31 -2.44
CA GLU A 180 -12.94 -3.45 -2.81
C GLU A 180 -13.86 -2.71 -1.85
N VAL A 181 -15.03 -2.35 -2.35
CA VAL A 181 -16.14 -1.86 -1.54
C VAL A 181 -17.33 -2.76 -1.80
N ARG A 182 -17.87 -3.36 -0.74
CA ARG A 182 -19.04 -4.23 -0.79
C ARG A 182 -20.11 -3.69 0.15
N PRO A 183 -21.41 -3.88 -0.15
CA PRO A 183 -22.46 -3.74 0.85
C PRO A 183 -22.17 -4.62 2.06
N ILE A 184 -22.58 -4.20 3.26
CA ILE A 184 -22.44 -5.02 4.47
C ILE A 184 -23.11 -6.38 4.26
N GLY A 185 -22.36 -7.47 4.51
CA GLY A 185 -22.84 -8.83 4.31
C GLY A 185 -22.79 -9.33 2.85
N GLY A 186 -22.41 -8.46 1.90
CA GLY A 186 -22.30 -8.80 0.48
C GLY A 186 -21.04 -9.60 0.12
N GLY A 187 -21.18 -10.47 -0.87
CA GLY A 187 -20.06 -11.19 -1.51
C GLY A 187 -19.36 -10.34 -2.59
N TYR A 188 -18.27 -10.87 -3.17
CA TYR A 188 -17.50 -10.15 -4.20
C TYR A 188 -18.35 -9.75 -5.40
N LEU A 189 -19.34 -10.56 -5.81
CA LEU A 189 -20.26 -10.25 -6.92
C LEU A 189 -21.10 -8.99 -6.71
N SER A 190 -21.24 -8.54 -5.46
CA SER A 190 -21.95 -7.32 -5.05
C SER A 190 -21.04 -6.10 -4.90
N ALA A 191 -19.74 -6.24 -5.20
CA ALA A 191 -18.80 -5.13 -5.10
C ALA A 191 -19.21 -3.97 -6.00
N VAL A 192 -19.00 -2.76 -5.51
CA VAL A 192 -19.33 -1.49 -6.18
C VAL A 192 -18.05 -0.71 -6.48
N ARG A 193 -18.18 0.33 -7.34
CA ARG A 193 -17.05 1.19 -7.72
C ARG A 193 -16.34 1.75 -6.47
N PRO A 194 -15.04 1.47 -6.26
CA PRO A 194 -14.37 1.85 -5.02
C PRO A 194 -14.01 3.33 -4.87
N HIS A 195 -13.99 4.10 -5.96
CA HIS A 195 -13.47 5.47 -5.98
C HIS A 195 -14.02 6.38 -4.86
N PRO A 196 -15.33 6.37 -4.52
CA PRO A 196 -15.85 7.20 -3.44
C PRO A 196 -15.29 6.85 -2.05
N SER A 197 -15.07 5.57 -1.76
CA SER A 197 -14.55 5.12 -0.45
C SER A 197 -13.03 5.14 -0.40
N LEU A 198 -12.36 4.92 -1.53
CA LEU A 198 -10.90 5.00 -1.63
C LEU A 198 -10.41 6.46 -1.63
N MET A 199 -11.28 7.42 -1.98
CA MET A 199 -11.01 8.86 -1.87
C MET A 199 -9.73 9.27 -2.61
N LEU A 200 -9.61 8.86 -3.87
CA LEU A 200 -8.46 9.20 -4.70
C LEU A 200 -8.46 10.70 -5.02
N ALA A 201 -7.32 11.36 -4.79
CA ALA A 201 -7.04 12.74 -5.22
C ALA A 201 -5.84 12.78 -6.16
N ARG A 202 -5.89 13.68 -7.15
CA ARG A 202 -4.80 13.90 -8.11
C ARG A 202 -3.81 14.94 -7.59
#